data_AF-A0AB33K9T8-F1
#
_entry.id   AF-A0AB33K9T8-F1
#
_cell.length_a   1.000
_cell.length_b   1.000
_cell.length_c   1.000
_cell.angle_alpha   90.00
_cell.angle_beta   90.00
_cell.angle_gamma   90.00
#
_symmetry.space_group_name_H-M   'P 1'
#
loop_
_entity.id
_entity.type
_entity.pdbx_description
1 polymer ?
#
loop_
_entity_poly.entity_id
_entity_poly.type
_entity_poly.pdbx_seq_one_letter_code
_entity_poly.pdbx_strand_id
1 'polypeptide(L)' 'MTWNGPGTAREVTVPDIVGLTLPQARKAVSEAGVAAVAPDPDGPPLGALTWPGVWVVTA' A
#
# COMPACT_ATOMS: atom_id res chain seq x y z
N MET A 1 0.19 -16.58 10.98
CA MET A 1 -1.10 -16.55 10.24
C MET A 1 -0.79 -16.85 8.79
N THR A 2 -1.36 -17.91 8.23
CA THR A 2 -1.12 -18.30 6.84
C THR A 2 -2.38 -17.98 6.04
N TRP A 3 -2.27 -17.10 5.05
CA TRP A 3 -3.35 -16.77 4.12
C TRP A 3 -3.45 -17.88 3.07
N ASN A 4 -4.53 -18.66 3.09
CA ASN A 4 -4.79 -19.74 2.15
C ASN A 4 -5.53 -19.22 0.91
N GLY A 5 -5.04 -18.13 0.30
CA GLY A 5 -5.63 -17.54 -0.91
C GLY A 5 -5.91 -18.57 -2.01
N PRO A 6 -6.65 -18.21 -3.07
CA PRO A 6 -6.93 -19.15 -4.15
C PRO A 6 -5.63 -19.78 -4.64
N GLY A 7 -5.59 -21.10 -4.83
CA GLY A 7 -4.35 -21.86 -5.13
C GLY A 7 -3.65 -21.47 -6.43
N THR A 8 -4.23 -20.55 -7.20
CA THR A 8 -3.70 -19.94 -8.43
C THR A 8 -3.21 -18.50 -8.24
N ALA A 9 -3.23 -17.97 -7.02
CA ALA A 9 -2.75 -16.61 -6.73
C ALA A 9 -1.25 -16.49 -7.03
N ARG A 10 -0.89 -15.41 -7.74
CA ARG A 10 0.52 -15.06 -7.96
C ARG A 10 1.12 -14.53 -6.66
N GLU A 11 2.20 -15.16 -6.20
CA GLU A 11 2.99 -14.63 -5.09
C GLU A 11 3.72 -13.34 -5.52
N VAL A 12 3.68 -12.34 -4.65
CA VAL A 12 4.30 -11.03 -4.87
C VAL A 12 5.04 -10.62 -3.61
N THR A 13 6.30 -10.21 -3.77
CA THR A 13 7.08 -9.62 -2.67
C THR A 13 6.59 -8.21 -2.39
N VAL A 14 6.17 -7.96 -1.15
CA VAL A 14 5.79 -6.62 -0.70
C VAL A 14 7.06 -5.75 -0.62
N PRO A 15 7.13 -4.62 -1.34
CA PRO A 15 8.28 -3.74 -1.28
C PRO A 15 8.33 -3.01 0.07
N ASP A 16 9.55 -2.78 0.58
CA ASP A 16 9.74 -1.89 1.72
C ASP A 16 9.52 -0.44 1.29
N ILE A 17 8.60 0.24 1.97
CA ILE A 17 8.17 1.60 1.66
C ILE A 17 8.28 2.55 2.86
N VAL A 18 8.77 2.08 4.01
CA VAL A 18 8.93 2.92 5.19
C VAL A 18 9.95 4.03 4.90
N GLY A 19 9.64 5.26 5.32
CA GLY A 19 10.48 6.44 5.08
C GLY A 19 10.31 7.07 3.69
N LEU A 20 9.56 6.44 2.78
CA LEU A 20 9.21 7.05 1.49
C LEU A 20 8.08 8.08 1.66
N THR A 21 8.09 9.11 0.82
CA THR A 21 6.91 9.95 0.65
C THR A 21 5.77 9.15 0.03
N LEU A 22 4.52 9.50 0.31
CA LEU A 22 3.36 8.80 -0.21
C LEU A 22 3.37 8.63 -1.76
N PRO A 23 3.78 9.64 -2.57
CA PRO A 23 3.92 9.44 -4.01
C PRO A 23 4.99 8.39 -4.38
N GLN A 24 6.13 8.36 -3.69
CA GLN A 24 7.19 7.37 -3.90
C GLN A 24 6.71 5.97 -3.51
N ALA A 25 6.07 5.84 -2.34
CA ALA A 25 5.49 4.58 -1.88
C ALA A 25 4.44 4.04 -2.86
N ARG A 26 3.52 4.91 -3.34
CA ARG A 26 2.47 4.54 -4.29
C ARG A 26 3.04 4.04 -5.62
N LYS A 27 4.13 4.65 -6.09
CA LYS A 27 4.86 4.19 -7.27
C LYS A 27 5.47 2.80 -7.03
N ALA A 28 6.20 2.62 -5.93
CA ALA A 28 6.88 1.36 -5.60
C ALA A 28 5.92 0.15 -5.48
N VAL A 29 4.79 0.32 -4.77
CA VAL A 29 3.78 -0.74 -4.65
C VAL A 29 3.12 -1.05 -5.98
N SER A 30 2.84 -0.04 -6.81
CA SER A 30 2.19 -0.22 -8.12
C SER A 30 3.12 -0.97 -9.08
N GLU A 31 4.42 -0.69 -9.07
CA GLU A 31 5.44 -1.41 -9.83
C GLU A 31 5.56 -2.88 -9.39
N ALA A 32 5.31 -3.17 -8.11
CA ALA A 32 5.25 -4.53 -7.58
C ALA A 32 3.90 -5.24 -7.87
N GLY A 33 2.90 -4.54 -8.42
CA GLY A 33 1.57 -5.11 -8.69
C GLY A 33 0.65 -5.16 -7.47
N VAL A 34 0.91 -4.34 -6.45
CA VAL A 34 0.09 -4.20 -5.24
C VAL A 34 -0.33 -2.75 -5.03
N ALA A 35 -1.33 -2.52 -4.17
CA ALA A 35 -1.82 -1.18 -3.86
C ALA A 35 -1.71 -0.89 -2.37
N ALA A 36 -1.20 0.30 -2.03
CA ALA A 36 -1.28 0.82 -0.67
C ALA A 36 -2.70 1.34 -0.42
N VAL A 37 -3.34 0.85 0.65
CA VAL A 37 -4.72 1.17 1.01
C VAL A 37 -4.79 1.64 2.46
N ALA A 38 -5.87 2.36 2.79
CA ALA A 38 -6.16 2.68 4.18
C ALA A 38 -6.50 1.38 4.95
N PRO A 39 -6.27 1.33 6.28
CA PRO A 39 -6.60 0.16 7.09
C PRO A 39 -8.09 -0.21 7.07
N ASP A 40 -8.95 0.81 6.90
CA ASP A 40 -10.39 0.64 6.79
C ASP A 40 -10.79 0.41 5.32
N PRO A 41 -11.29 -0.79 4.96
CA PRO A 41 -11.72 -1.09 3.60
C PRO A 41 -12.99 -0.32 3.19
N ASP A 42 -13.83 0.09 4.15
CA ASP A 42 -15.06 0.83 3.92
C ASP A 42 -14.89 2.35 4.13
N GLY A 43 -13.68 2.77 4.51
CA GLY A 43 -13.34 4.14 4.85
C GLY A 43 -12.97 5.01 3.65
N PRO A 44 -12.65 6.30 3.90
CA PRO A 44 -12.14 7.18 2.87
C PRO A 44 -10.85 6.61 2.24
N PRO A 45 -10.65 6.81 0.93
CA PRO A 45 -9.44 6.34 0.28
C PRO A 45 -8.20 7.03 0.87
N LEU A 46 -7.05 6.34 0.82
CA LEU A 46 -5.78 6.87 1.34
C LEU A 46 -5.48 8.29 0.87
N GLY A 47 -5.77 8.61 -0.40
CA GLY A 47 -5.57 9.95 -0.95
C GLY A 47 -6.45 11.05 -0.32
N ALA A 48 -7.65 10.71 0.17
CA ALA A 48 -8.50 11.65 0.90
C ALA A 48 -7.97 11.90 2.32
N LEU A 49 -7.40 10.88 2.96
CA LEU A 49 -6.82 10.98 4.31
C LEU A 49 -5.51 11.76 4.32
N THR A 50 -4.76 11.75 3.21
CA THR A 50 -3.45 12.39 3.09
C THR A 50 -3.49 13.71 2.33
N TRP A 51 -4.67 14.32 2.19
CA TRP A 51 -4.79 15.66 1.65
C TRP A 51 -5.18 16.67 2.75
N PRO A 52 -4.60 17.89 2.73
CA PRO A 52 -3.50 18.36 1.89
C PRO A 52 -2.11 17.94 2.42
N GLY A 53 -1.04 18.16 1.64
CA GLY A 53 0.35 18.08 2.10
C GLY A 53 1.20 16.93 1.54
N VAL A 54 2.41 16.80 2.08
CA VAL A 54 3.35 15.71 1.78
C VAL A 54 3.45 14.82 3.01
N TRP A 55 3.16 13.53 2.83
CA TRP A 55 3.10 12.54 3.89
C TRP A 55 4.22 11.52 3.71
N VAL A 56 4.76 11.02 4.82
CA VAL A 56 5.80 9.99 4.86
C VAL A 56 5.22 8.72 5.48
N VAL A 57 5.53 7.57 4.89
CA VAL A 57 5.13 6.26 5.43
C VAL A 57 5.96 5.95 6.67
N THR A 58 5.29 5.57 7.75
CA THR A 58 5.91 5.19 9.04
C THR A 58 5.60 3.73 9.38
N ALA A 59 6.39 3.14 10.27
CA ALA A 59 6.28 1.74 10.70
C ALA A 59 5.33 1.56 11.88
#